data_AF-A0LEU3-F1
#
_entry.id   AF-A0LEU3-F1
#
_cell.length_a   1.000
_cell.length_b   1.000
_cell.length_c   1.000
_cell.angle_alpha   90.00
_cell.angle_beta   90.00
_cell.angle_gamma   90.00
#
_symmetry.space_group_name_H-M   'P 1'
#
loop_
_entity.id
_entity.type
_entity.pdbx_description
1 polymer ?
#
loop_
_entity_poly.entity_id
_entity_poly.type
_entity_poly.pdbx_seq_one_letter_code
_entity_poly.pdbx_strand_id
1 'polypeptide(L)'
;MFELIRKSFLAGLGVVVLTKEKVQEFTRMLVEEGRLSTEEADKLADDLVKSGQRQWDEINAKTQETVKKLVNAVDFVRRKEFQDLTARVEALEQRLGMTADTKEADEPKAEGS
;
A
#
# COMPACT_ATOMS: atom_id res chain seq x y z
N MET A 1 -16.37 29.52 -11.81
CA MET A 1 -16.71 29.41 -10.37
C MET A 1 -16.78 27.97 -9.85
N PHE A 2 -17.32 26.99 -10.59
CA PHE A 2 -17.43 25.59 -10.12
C PHE A 2 -16.08 24.93 -9.86
N GLU A 3 -15.17 25.09 -10.81
CA GLU A 3 -13.77 24.66 -10.72
C GLU A 3 -13.04 25.21 -9.50
N LEU A 4 -13.39 26.42 -9.03
CA LEU A 4 -12.74 27.02 -7.86
C LEU A 4 -13.22 26.34 -6.58
N ILE A 5 -14.54 26.13 -6.43
CA ILE A 5 -15.09 25.41 -5.27
C ILE A 5 -14.59 23.97 -5.22
N ARG A 6 -14.53 23.30 -6.38
CA ARG A 6 -13.94 21.96 -6.51
C ARG A 6 -12.49 21.93 -6.04
N LYS A 7 -11.67 22.88 -6.50
CA LYS A 7 -10.26 23.00 -6.08
C LYS A 7 -10.11 23.33 -4.60
N SER A 8 -10.96 24.20 -4.04
CA SER A 8 -10.96 24.53 -2.61
C SER A 8 -11.34 23.35 -1.75
N PHE A 9 -12.36 22.58 -2.15
CA PHE A 9 -12.78 21.36 -1.46
C PHE A 9 -11.68 20.30 -1.48
N LEU A 10 -11.08 20.06 -2.65
CA LEU A 10 -9.95 19.14 -2.80
C LEU A 10 -8.72 19.59 -2.00
N ALA A 11 -8.46 20.90 -1.93
CA ALA A 11 -7.38 21.47 -1.13
C ALA A 11 -7.65 21.34 0.39
N GLY A 12 -8.91 21.46 0.82
CA GLY A 12 -9.33 21.30 2.22
C GLY A 12 -9.33 19.84 2.71
N LEU A 13 -9.46 18.86 1.80
CA LEU A 13 -9.34 17.44 2.13
C LEU A 13 -7.89 16.93 2.16
N GLY A 14 -6.96 17.66 1.54
CA GLY A 14 -5.57 17.22 1.42
C GLY A 14 -5.43 15.94 0.59
N VAL A 15 -4.35 15.18 0.80
CA VAL A 15 -4.08 13.89 0.12
C VAL A 15 -4.95 12.75 0.66
N VAL A 16 -5.89 13.06 1.56
CA VAL A 16 -6.69 12.04 2.25
C VAL A 16 -7.85 11.65 1.34
N VAL A 17 -7.70 10.47 0.71
CA VAL A 17 -8.71 9.61 0.07
C VAL A 17 -10.07 10.27 -0.20
N LEU A 18 -10.43 10.37 -1.48
CA LEU A 18 -11.80 10.65 -1.90
C LEU A 18 -12.72 9.55 -1.36
N THR A 19 -13.52 9.84 -0.33
CA THR A 19 -14.52 8.91 0.21
C THR A 19 -15.91 9.22 -0.34
N LYS A 20 -16.78 8.20 -0.35
CA LYS A 20 -18.17 8.34 -0.81
C LYS A 20 -18.91 9.42 -0.02
N GLU A 21 -18.69 9.48 1.30
CA GLU A 21 -19.28 10.47 2.19
C GLU A 21 -18.87 11.90 1.80
N LYS A 22 -17.58 12.12 1.48
CA LYS A 22 -17.09 13.44 1.05
C LYS A 22 -17.59 13.85 -0.33
N VAL A 23 -17.73 12.89 -1.25
CA VAL A 23 -18.33 13.14 -2.55
C VAL A 23 -19.81 13.53 -2.41
N GLN A 24 -20.55 12.86 -1.53
CA GLN A 24 -21.95 13.19 -1.24
C GLN A 24 -22.12 14.56 -0.56
N GLU A 25 -21.23 14.91 0.37
CA GLU A 25 -21.22 16.23 1.03
C GLU A 25 -20.99 17.36 0.01
N PHE A 26 -20.00 17.19 -0.88
CA PHE A 26 -19.68 18.17 -1.92
C PHE A 26 -20.82 18.37 -2.92
N THR A 27 -21.40 17.28 -3.40
CA THR A 27 -22.50 17.32 -4.38
C THR A 27 -23.76 17.91 -3.77
N ARG A 28 -24.06 17.62 -2.49
CA ARG A 28 -25.18 18.22 -1.76
C ARG A 28 -25.02 19.74 -1.60
N MET A 29 -23.83 20.20 -1.23
CA MET A 29 -23.52 21.64 -1.12
C MET A 29 -23.77 22.38 -2.44
N LEU A 30 -23.43 21.75 -3.58
CA LEU A 30 -23.67 22.32 -4.90
C LEU A 30 -25.15 22.40 -5.27
N VAL A 31 -25.98 21.48 -4.77
CA VAL A 31 -27.45 21.56 -4.91
C VAL A 31 -28.02 22.68 -4.04
N GLU A 32 -27.55 22.79 -2.79
CA GLU A 32 -27.98 23.84 -1.86
C GLU A 32 -27.62 25.24 -2.35
N GLU A 33 -26.46 25.41 -2.98
CA GLU A 33 -26.06 26.65 -3.64
C GLU A 33 -26.82 26.91 -4.97
N GLY A 34 -27.72 26.02 -5.38
CA GLY A 34 -28.49 26.13 -6.63
C GLY A 34 -27.66 25.95 -7.90
N ARG A 35 -26.50 25.30 -7.79
CA ARG A 35 -25.50 25.18 -8.87
C ARG A 35 -25.63 23.89 -9.66
N LEU A 36 -26.24 22.87 -9.07
CA LEU A 36 -26.61 21.61 -9.69
C LEU A 36 -28.05 21.26 -9.32
N SER A 37 -28.77 20.64 -10.24
CA SER A 37 -29.98 19.91 -9.89
C SER A 37 -29.63 18.63 -9.12
N THR A 38 -30.61 18.06 -8.41
CA THR A 38 -30.44 16.81 -7.65
C THR A 38 -29.98 15.66 -8.56
N GLU A 39 -30.49 15.59 -9.79
CA GLU A 39 -30.14 14.56 -10.77
C GLU A 39 -28.71 14.72 -11.30
N GLU A 40 -28.24 15.96 -11.49
CA GLU A 40 -26.85 16.21 -11.90
C GLU A 40 -25.87 15.92 -10.76
N ALA A 41 -26.27 16.19 -9.52
CA ALA A 41 -25.48 15.89 -8.33
C ALA A 41 -25.28 14.37 -8.16
N ASP A 42 -26.33 13.57 -8.34
CA ASP A 42 -26.23 12.10 -8.27
C ASP A 42 -25.32 11.53 -9.36
N LYS A 43 -25.43 12.02 -10.60
CA LYS A 43 -24.51 11.62 -11.68
C LYS A 43 -23.07 11.99 -11.39
N LEU A 44 -22.83 13.22 -10.92
CA LEU A 44 -21.48 13.68 -10.58
C LEU A 44 -20.87 12.84 -9.47
N ALA A 45 -21.66 12.51 -8.44
CA ALA A 45 -21.22 11.67 -7.33
C ALA A 45 -20.77 10.29 -7.82
N ASP A 46 -21.58 9.67 -8.67
CA ASP A 46 -21.32 8.34 -9.21
C ASP A 46 -20.08 8.31 -10.12
N ASP A 47 -19.89 9.36 -10.94
CA ASP A 47 -18.70 9.53 -11.78
C ASP A 47 -17.43 9.77 -10.96
N LEU A 48 -17.50 10.57 -9.90
CA LEU A 48 -16.39 10.82 -8.97
C LEU A 48 -15.96 9.53 -8.26
N VAL A 49 -16.91 8.72 -7.80
CA VAL A 49 -16.62 7.43 -7.16
C VAL A 49 -16.02 6.44 -8.17
N LYS A 50 -16.61 6.30 -9.36
CA LYS A 50 -16.09 5.40 -10.41
C LYS A 50 -14.71 5.79 -10.90
N SER A 51 -14.48 7.08 -11.12
CA SER A 51 -13.16 7.59 -11.56
C SER A 51 -12.11 7.42 -10.46
N GLY A 52 -12.48 7.67 -9.20
CA GLY A 52 -11.63 7.42 -8.04
C GLY A 52 -11.20 5.96 -7.94
N GLN A 53 -12.14 5.02 -8.10
CA GLN A 53 -11.84 3.58 -8.06
C GLN A 53 -10.85 3.17 -9.16
N ARG A 54 -11.09 3.61 -10.40
CA ARG A 54 -10.18 3.32 -11.53
C ARG A 54 -8.77 3.88 -11.31
N GLN A 55 -8.68 5.12 -10.83
CA GLN A 55 -7.39 5.74 -10.52
C GLN A 55 -6.67 4.99 -9.40
N TRP A 56 -7.41 4.53 -8.37
CA TRP A 56 -6.86 3.71 -7.30
C TRP A 56 -6.26 2.40 -7.84
N ASP A 57 -6.98 1.72 -8.74
CA ASP A 57 -6.52 0.46 -9.34
C ASP A 57 -5.25 0.68 -10.20
N GLU A 58 -5.21 1.74 -11.00
CA GLU A 58 -4.01 2.12 -11.77
C GLU A 58 -2.82 2.45 -10.88
N ILE A 59 -3.04 3.24 -9.82
CA ILE A 59 -1.99 3.59 -8.85
C ILE A 59 -1.49 2.34 -8.15
N ASN A 60 -2.38 1.42 -7.74
CA ASN A 60 -2.01 0.16 -7.13
C ASN A 60 -1.15 -0.69 -8.07
N ALA A 61 -1.56 -0.84 -9.34
CA ALA A 61 -0.80 -1.59 -10.33
C ALA A 61 0.60 -1.00 -10.54
N LYS A 62 0.69 0.33 -10.72
CA LYS A 62 1.97 1.03 -10.89
C LYS A 62 2.84 0.96 -9.65
N THR A 63 2.24 1.02 -8.46
CA THR A 63 2.94 0.89 -7.18
C THR A 63 3.50 -0.52 -7.01
N GLN A 64 2.70 -1.56 -7.28
CA GLN A 64 3.19 -2.95 -7.26
C GLN A 64 4.34 -3.17 -8.24
N GLU A 65 4.24 -2.63 -9.46
CA GLU A 65 5.32 -2.72 -10.44
C GLU A 65 6.59 -1.99 -9.96
N THR A 66 6.44 -0.79 -9.38
CA THR A 66 7.55 0.00 -8.85
C THR A 66 8.22 -0.70 -7.68
N VAL A 67 7.44 -1.24 -6.73
CA VAL A 67 7.96 -2.03 -5.60
C VAL A 67 8.66 -3.28 -6.10
N LYS A 68 8.08 -4.00 -7.08
CA LYS A 68 8.71 -5.18 -7.68
C LYS A 68 10.04 -4.83 -8.37
N LYS A 69 10.10 -3.71 -9.08
CA LYS A 69 11.34 -3.20 -9.71
C LYS A 69 12.39 -2.83 -8.65
N LEU A 70 12.00 -2.15 -7.57
CA LEU A 70 12.90 -1.83 -6.46
C LEU A 70 13.44 -3.09 -5.79
N VAL A 71 12.57 -4.07 -5.47
CA VAL A 71 12.99 -5.34 -4.87
C VAL A 71 13.92 -6.14 -5.78
N ASN A 72 13.76 -6.05 -7.10
CA ASN A 72 14.66 -6.70 -8.05
C ASN A 72 15.95 -5.90 -8.32
N ALA A 73 15.94 -4.57 -8.14
CA ALA A 73 17.08 -3.68 -8.40
C ALA A 73 18.00 -3.51 -7.19
N VAL A 74 17.47 -3.71 -5.99
CA VAL A 74 18.25 -3.90 -4.77
C VAL A 74 18.57 -5.39 -4.68
N ASP A 75 19.79 -5.78 -4.28
CA ASP A 75 20.20 -7.17 -3.98
C ASP A 75 19.45 -7.75 -2.76
N PHE A 76 18.12 -7.65 -2.78
CA PHE A 76 17.24 -8.08 -1.72
C PHE A 76 16.92 -9.54 -1.92
N VAL A 77 17.75 -10.41 -1.33
CA VAL A 77 17.49 -11.85 -1.30
C VAL A 77 16.15 -12.09 -0.60
N ARG A 78 15.19 -12.72 -1.31
CA ARG A 78 13.90 -13.05 -0.69
C ARG A 78 14.16 -14.04 0.44
N ARG A 79 13.42 -13.93 1.56
CA ARG A 79 13.56 -14.86 2.70
C ARG A 79 13.51 -16.33 2.28
N LYS A 80 12.69 -16.66 1.27
CA LYS A 80 12.60 -18.00 0.69
C LYS A 80 13.89 -18.44 -0.02
N GLU A 81 14.52 -17.56 -0.78
CA GLU A 81 15.79 -17.83 -1.48
C GLU A 81 16.94 -17.99 -0.49
N PHE A 82 16.95 -17.20 0.58
CA PHE A 82 17.90 -17.36 1.68
C PHE A 82 17.73 -18.70 2.40
N GLN A 83 16.49 -19.08 2.76
CA GLN A 83 16.21 -20.36 3.42
C GLN A 83 16.57 -21.57 2.54
N ASP A 84 16.29 -21.50 1.24
CA ASP A 84 16.65 -22.57 0.30
C ASP A 84 18.17 -22.70 0.18
N LEU A 85 18.89 -21.58 0.18
CA LEU A 85 20.35 -21.58 0.21
C LEU A 85 20.88 -22.17 1.53
N THR A 86 20.33 -21.77 2.68
CA THR A 86 20.69 -22.32 4.00
C THR A 86 20.48 -23.84 4.05
N ALA A 87 19.32 -24.33 3.61
CA ALA A 87 19.03 -25.76 3.59
C ALA A 87 19.99 -26.54 2.66
N ARG A 88 20.36 -25.95 1.51
CA ARG A 88 21.36 -26.54 0.61
C ARG A 88 22.76 -26.55 1.22
N VAL A 89 23.13 -25.49 1.96
CA VAL A 89 24.40 -25.41 2.67
C VAL A 89 24.45 -26.46 3.78
N GLU A 90 23.42 -26.54 4.64
CA GLU A 90 23.32 -27.56 5.69
C GLU A 90 23.40 -28.99 5.13
N ALA A 91 22.72 -29.26 4.00
CA ALA A 91 22.79 -30.56 3.35
C ALA A 91 24.19 -30.88 2.79
N LEU A 92 24.94 -29.87 2.32
CA LEU A 92 26.31 -30.04 1.86
C LEU A 92 27.28 -30.22 3.04
N GLU A 93 27.11 -29.48 4.13
CA GLU A 93 27.89 -29.60 5.37
C GLU A 93 27.73 -30.99 6.00
N GLN A 94 26.51 -31.52 6.03
CA GLN A 94 26.24 -32.89 6.47
C GLN A 94 26.93 -33.94 5.58
N ARG A 95 26.92 -33.75 4.25
CA ARG A 95 27.56 -34.68 3.30
C ARG A 95 29.08 -34.62 3.33
N LEU A 96 29.66 -33.47 3.68
CA LEU A 96 31.10 -33.27 3.85
C LEU A 96 31.60 -33.66 5.25
N GLY A 97 30.70 -34.08 6.15
CA GLY A 97 31.05 -34.43 7.53
C GLY A 97 31.53 -33.24 8.36
N MET A 98 31.20 -32.02 7.97
CA MET A 98 31.60 -30.77 8.63
C MET A 98 30.71 -30.41 9.83
N THR A 99 30.23 -31.42 10.56
CA THR A 99 29.55 -31.18 11.84
C THR A 99 30.60 -30.99 12.93
N ALA A 100 31.02 -29.74 13.13
CA ALA A 100 31.79 -29.33 14.29
C ALA A 100 31.16 -28.09 14.92
N ASP A 101 30.66 -28.29 16.14
CA ASP A 101 30.50 -27.30 17.23
C ASP A 101 29.81 -25.97 16.94
N THR A 102 28.46 -25.98 16.97
CA THR A 102 27.70 -24.82 17.49
C THR A 102 26.48 -25.29 18.29
N LYS A 103 26.71 -26.07 19.34
CA LYS A 103 25.75 -26.25 20.44
C LYS A 103 26.31 -25.62 21.72
N GLU A 104 26.65 -24.33 21.67
CA GLU A 104 27.03 -23.57 22.88
C GLU A 104 26.98 -22.06 22.61
N ALA A 105 25.80 -21.49 22.35
CA ALA A 105 25.63 -20.03 22.37
C ALA A 105 24.17 -19.57 22.58
N ASP A 106 23.28 -20.40 23.12
CA ASP A 106 21.91 -19.97 23.45
C ASP A 106 21.47 -20.55 24.81
N GLU A 107 22.25 -20.23 25.85
CA GLU A 107 21.71 -20.13 27.21
C GLU A 107 21.57 -18.63 27.55
N PRO A 108 20.36 -18.13 27.80
CA PRO A 108 20.20 -16.81 28.36
C PRO A 108 20.66 -16.86 29.82
N LYS A 109 21.83 -16.27 30.13
CA LYS A 109 22.15 -15.86 31.50
C LYS A 109 21.21 -14.71 31.88
N ALA A 110 20.04 -15.08 32.39
CA ALA A 110 19.18 -14.22 33.17
C ALA A 110 19.08 -14.77 34.60
N GLU A 111 19.40 -13.89 35.54
CA GLU A 111 19.03 -13.88 36.96
C GLU A 111 19.89 -14.64 37.98
N GLY A 112 20.48 -13.88 38.91
CA GLY A 112 20.56 -14.30 40.32
C GLY A 112 21.88 -14.06 41.05
N SER A 113 22.23 -12.80 41.36
CA SER A 113 22.83 -12.37 42.63
C SER A 113 22.78 -10.86 42.77
#